data_AF-A0AAE6JNL6-F1
#
_entry.id   AF-A0AAE6JNL6-F1
#
_cell.length_a   1.000
_cell.length_b   1.000
_cell.length_c   1.000
_cell.angle_alpha   90.00
_cell.angle_beta   90.00
_cell.angle_gamma   90.00
#
_symmetry.space_group_name_H-M   'P 1'
#
loop_
_entity.id
_entity.type
_entity.pdbx_description
1 polymer ?
#
loop_
_entity_poly.entity_id
_entity_poly.type
_entity_poly.pdbx_seq_one_letter_code
_entity_poly.pdbx_strand_id
1 'polypeptide(L)'
;MAEPTFRLAEALVRLDPALYVRLQDGNALTEYLADFDGIDSLAESLPSSPLDFLEDVLEEDFHGHWLRFHESGIIRYELLNICAACEITLKEFGWPEADDSRLLRYAVITAIDDYLLEGGGDGL
;
A
#
# COMPACT_ATOMS: atom_id res chain seq x y z
N MET A 1 1.32 -5.64 15.38
CA MET A 1 1.89 -4.30 15.65
C MET A 1 0.74 -3.31 15.71
N ALA A 2 0.87 -2.18 16.42
CA ALA A 2 -0.20 -1.18 16.41
C ALA A 2 -0.30 -0.58 15.00
N GLU A 3 -1.51 -0.46 14.47
CA GLU A 3 -1.85 0.19 13.18
C GLU A 3 -1.01 1.45 12.86
N PRO A 4 -0.81 2.42 13.79
CA PRO A 4 0.01 3.60 13.53
C PRO A 4 1.50 3.29 13.29
N THR A 5 2.07 2.29 13.97
CA THR A 5 3.48 1.90 13.80
C THR A 5 3.73 1.35 12.40
N PHE A 6 2.77 0.63 11.82
CA PHE A 6 2.87 0.09 10.48
C PHE A 6 2.89 1.19 9.42
N ARG A 7 1.94 2.15 9.49
CA ARG A 7 1.88 3.30 8.57
C ARG A 7 3.15 4.15 8.58
N LEU A 8 3.71 4.37 9.77
CA LEU A 8 4.96 5.13 9.91
C LEU A 8 6.16 4.37 9.38
N ALA A 9 6.19 3.05 9.57
CA ALA A 9 7.22 2.19 9.01
C ALA A 9 7.22 2.27 7.47
N GLU A 10 6.05 2.16 6.83
CA GLU A 10 5.92 2.33 5.38
C GLU A 10 6.32 3.73 4.89
N ALA A 11 5.91 4.78 5.61
CA ALA A 11 6.33 6.14 5.31
C ALA A 11 7.86 6.30 5.38
N LEU A 12 8.52 5.67 6.36
CA LEU A 12 9.97 5.64 6.50
C LEU A 12 10.64 4.89 5.36
N VAL A 13 10.13 3.72 4.97
CA VAL A 13 10.61 2.98 3.79
C VAL A 13 10.58 3.89 2.56
N ARG A 14 9.56 4.73 2.42
CA ARG A 14 9.39 5.63 1.27
C ARG A 14 10.31 6.85 1.31
N LEU A 15 10.46 7.48 2.47
CA LEU A 15 11.16 8.76 2.63
C LEU A 15 12.67 8.61 2.88
N ASP A 16 13.06 7.59 3.64
CA ASP A 16 14.46 7.27 3.94
C ASP A 16 14.67 5.75 4.06
N PRO A 17 14.83 5.04 2.92
CA PRO A 17 15.01 3.59 2.89
C PRO A 17 16.25 3.13 3.65
N ALA A 18 17.31 3.94 3.68
CA ALA A 18 18.57 3.60 4.34
C ALA A 18 18.42 3.63 5.88
N LEU A 19 17.69 4.61 6.40
CA LEU A 19 17.34 4.67 7.81
C LEU A 19 16.44 3.51 8.21
N TYR A 20 15.41 3.19 7.42
CA TYR A 20 14.53 2.05 7.69
C TYR A 20 15.29 0.73 7.82
N VAL A 21 16.19 0.42 6.86
CA VAL A 21 17.00 -0.82 6.89
C VAL A 21 17.88 -0.88 8.14
N ARG A 22 18.46 0.24 8.57
CA ARG A 22 19.26 0.30 9.80
C ARG A 22 18.46 0.08 11.08
N LEU A 23 17.15 0.36 11.05
CA LEU A 23 16.27 0.25 12.20
C LEU A 23 15.59 -1.13 12.31
N GLN A 24 15.73 -2.01 11.30
CA GLN A 24 15.17 -3.36 11.36
C GLN A 24 15.90 -4.29 12.34
N ASP A 25 17.13 -3.96 12.74
CA ASP A 25 17.87 -4.75 13.72
C ASP A 25 17.32 -4.52 15.15
N GLY A 26 16.96 -5.62 15.83
CA GLY A 26 16.85 -5.64 17.29
C GLY A 26 15.74 -4.79 17.93
N ASN A 27 14.62 -4.54 17.25
CA ASN A 27 13.50 -3.72 17.74
C ASN A 27 13.78 -2.19 17.76
N ALA A 28 14.86 -1.75 17.10
CA ALA A 28 15.27 -0.35 17.05
C ALA A 28 14.25 0.57 16.37
N LEU A 29 13.44 0.07 15.42
CA LEU A 29 12.38 0.85 14.79
C LEU A 29 11.31 1.28 15.80
N THR A 30 10.85 0.36 16.66
CA THR A 30 9.82 0.68 17.65
C THR A 30 10.34 1.64 18.70
N GLU A 31 11.58 1.48 19.16
CA GLU A 31 12.23 2.43 20.06
C GLU A 31 12.43 3.80 19.41
N TYR A 32 12.93 3.83 18.17
CA TYR A 32 13.13 5.05 17.41
C TYR A 32 11.83 5.83 17.22
N LEU A 33 10.71 5.15 16.95
CA LEU A 33 9.42 5.78 16.81
C LEU A 33 8.82 6.21 18.17
N ALA A 34 9.05 5.45 19.24
CA ALA A 34 8.55 5.78 20.58
C ALA A 34 9.18 7.05 21.17
N ASP A 35 10.40 7.41 20.74
CA ASP A 35 11.09 8.63 21.16
C ASP A 35 10.53 9.91 20.51
N PHE A 36 9.64 9.81 19.51
CA PHE A 36 8.99 10.97 18.92
C PHE A 36 7.72 11.36 19.69
N ASP A 37 7.79 12.50 20.38
CA ASP A 37 6.59 13.13 20.95
C ASP A 37 5.55 13.41 19.85
N GLY A 38 4.33 12.91 20.04
CA GLY A 38 3.22 13.14 19.11
C GLY A 38 3.23 12.25 17.86
N ILE A 39 4.02 11.17 17.85
CA ILE A 39 4.08 10.24 16.72
C ILE A 39 2.71 9.64 16.35
N ASP A 40 1.86 9.36 17.34
CA ASP A 40 0.49 8.88 17.11
C ASP A 40 -0.35 9.94 16.39
N SER A 41 -0.24 11.21 16.82
CA SER A 41 -0.92 12.33 16.16
C SER A 41 -0.42 12.56 14.74
N LEU A 42 0.87 12.33 14.49
CA LEU A 42 1.43 12.40 13.14
C LEU A 42 0.89 11.27 12.27
N ALA A 43 0.89 10.02 12.77
CA ALA A 43 0.35 8.87 12.08
C ALA A 43 -1.15 9.04 11.73
N GLU A 44 -1.93 9.60 12.65
CA GLU A 44 -3.35 9.93 12.42
C GLU A 44 -3.55 11.06 11.41
N SER A 45 -2.56 11.95 11.27
CA SER A 45 -2.59 13.06 10.29
C SER A 45 -2.11 12.67 8.89
N LEU A 46 -1.48 11.50 8.75
CA LEU A 46 -1.08 11.00 7.44
C LEU A 46 -2.35 10.64 6.66
N PRO A 47 -2.54 11.20 5.46
CA PRO A 47 -3.66 10.80 4.63
C PRO A 47 -3.54 9.30 4.34
N SER A 48 -4.67 8.60 4.29
CA SER A 48 -4.71 7.26 3.71
C SER A 48 -4.00 7.31 2.36
N SER A 49 -3.19 6.32 2.07
CA SER A 49 -2.42 6.23 0.82
C SER A 49 -3.16 5.29 -0.14
N PRO A 50 -3.32 5.65 -1.43
CA PRO A 50 -3.99 4.78 -2.38
C PRO A 50 -3.20 3.49 -2.58
N LEU A 51 -1.86 3.55 -2.43
CA LEU A 51 -1.00 2.38 -2.53
C LEU A 51 -1.35 1.35 -1.46
N ASP A 52 -1.48 1.77 -0.20
CA ASP A 52 -1.76 0.88 0.93
C ASP A 52 -3.13 0.22 0.74
N PHE A 53 -4.14 1.02 0.36
CA PHE A 53 -5.47 0.49 0.05
C PHE A 53 -5.47 -0.52 -1.11
N LEU A 54 -4.72 -0.24 -2.17
CA LEU A 54 -4.61 -1.12 -3.32
C LEU A 54 -3.79 -2.38 -3.01
N GLU A 55 -2.78 -2.28 -2.14
CA GLU A 55 -2.01 -3.41 -1.65
C GLU A 55 -2.87 -4.34 -0.79
N ASP A 56 -3.71 -3.80 0.10
CA ASP A 56 -4.68 -4.59 0.87
C ASP A 56 -5.63 -5.37 -0.06
N VAL A 57 -6.18 -4.71 -1.09
CA VAL A 57 -7.07 -5.37 -2.06
C VAL A 57 -6.30 -6.44 -2.85
N LEU A 58 -5.06 -6.17 -3.25
CA LEU A 58 -4.23 -7.12 -3.98
C LEU A 58 -3.87 -8.35 -3.12
N GLU A 59 -3.56 -8.15 -1.84
CA GLU A 59 -3.25 -9.24 -0.91
C GLU A 59 -4.49 -10.09 -0.61
N GLU A 60 -5.64 -9.46 -0.34
CA GLU A 60 -6.86 -10.16 0.10
C GLU A 60 -7.62 -10.81 -1.05
N ASP A 61 -7.78 -10.12 -2.20
CA ASP A 61 -8.61 -10.58 -3.32
C ASP A 61 -7.78 -11.23 -4.46
N PHE A 62 -6.48 -10.92 -4.56
CA PHE A 62 -5.57 -11.40 -5.62
C PHE A 62 -4.28 -12.03 -5.07
N HIS A 63 -4.38 -12.70 -3.92
CA HIS A 63 -3.23 -13.22 -3.15
C HIS A 63 -2.15 -13.94 -4.00
N GLY A 64 -2.56 -14.72 -5.00
CA GLY A 64 -1.62 -15.43 -5.87
C GLY A 64 -0.75 -14.51 -6.74
N HIS A 65 -1.27 -13.35 -7.18
CA HIS A 65 -0.48 -12.33 -7.88
C HIS A 65 0.39 -11.55 -6.90
N TRP A 66 -0.19 -11.14 -5.77
CA TRP A 66 0.54 -10.47 -4.69
C TRP A 66 1.78 -11.26 -4.28
N LEU A 67 1.62 -12.55 -3.98
CA LEU A 67 2.72 -13.43 -3.56
C LEU A 67 3.80 -13.53 -4.64
N ARG A 68 3.42 -13.70 -5.91
CA ARG A 68 4.38 -13.76 -7.02
C ARG A 68 5.17 -12.46 -7.17
N PHE A 69 4.51 -11.31 -7.07
CA PHE A 69 5.16 -10.00 -7.14
C PHE A 69 6.10 -9.76 -5.95
N HIS A 70 5.70 -10.22 -4.77
CA HIS A 70 6.50 -10.13 -3.56
C HIS A 70 7.76 -11.03 -3.65
N GLU A 71 7.59 -12.29 -4.04
CA GLU A 71 8.69 -13.26 -4.19
C GLU A 71 9.68 -12.87 -5.30
N SER A 72 9.20 -12.20 -6.35
CA SER A 72 10.06 -11.67 -7.43
C SER A 72 10.66 -10.29 -7.12
N GLY A 73 10.26 -9.66 -6.00
CA GLY A 73 10.78 -8.35 -5.60
C GLY A 73 10.28 -7.18 -6.44
N ILE A 74 9.21 -7.36 -7.22
CA ILE A 74 8.63 -6.33 -8.10
C ILE A 74 7.32 -5.72 -7.55
N ILE A 75 6.85 -6.15 -6.38
CA ILE A 75 5.57 -5.72 -5.78
C ILE A 75 5.37 -4.19 -5.82
N ARG A 76 6.41 -3.42 -5.52
CA ARG A 76 6.34 -1.95 -5.56
C ARG A 76 6.13 -1.39 -6.96
N TYR A 77 6.76 -1.99 -7.97
CA TYR A 77 6.62 -1.57 -9.36
C TYR A 77 5.20 -1.88 -9.86
N GLU A 78 4.71 -3.08 -9.58
CA GLU A 78 3.37 -3.50 -9.94
C GLU A 78 2.29 -2.68 -9.23
N LEU A 79 2.46 -2.36 -7.94
CA LEU A 79 1.56 -1.49 -7.21
C LEU A 79 1.49 -0.07 -7.78
N LEU A 80 2.60 0.47 -8.31
CA LEU A 80 2.58 1.76 -9.00
C LEU A 80 1.79 1.70 -10.31
N ASN A 81 1.93 0.61 -11.07
CA ASN A 81 1.17 0.39 -12.30
C ASN A 81 -0.32 0.20 -12.01
N ILE A 82 -0.66 -0.61 -11.00
CA ILE A 82 -2.03 -0.80 -10.51
C ILE A 82 -2.62 0.52 -10.05
N CYS A 83 -1.86 1.32 -9.30
CA CYS A 83 -2.31 2.65 -8.87
C CYS A 83 -2.62 3.57 -10.06
N ALA A 84 -1.83 3.51 -11.14
CA ALA A 84 -2.12 4.24 -12.36
C ALA A 84 -3.38 3.71 -13.07
N ALA A 85 -3.57 2.39 -13.14
CA ALA A 85 -4.76 1.77 -13.71
C ALA A 85 -6.04 2.12 -12.94
N CYS A 86 -5.97 2.20 -11.61
CA CYS A 86 -7.10 2.52 -10.74
C CYS A 86 -7.32 4.03 -10.54
N GLU A 87 -6.50 4.92 -11.11
CA GLU A 87 -6.56 6.36 -10.84
C GLU A 87 -7.94 6.97 -11.15
N ILE A 88 -8.54 6.58 -12.28
CA ILE A 88 -9.86 7.06 -12.69
C ILE A 88 -10.93 6.56 -11.71
N THR A 89 -10.93 5.27 -11.40
CA THR A 89 -11.86 4.65 -10.45
C THR A 89 -11.81 5.30 -9.08
N LEU A 90 -10.62 5.50 -8.52
CA LEU A 90 -10.43 6.15 -7.22
C LEU A 90 -11.00 7.58 -7.20
N LYS A 91 -10.78 8.35 -8.28
CA LYS A 91 -11.31 9.71 -8.41
C LYS A 91 -12.83 9.74 -8.55
N GLU A 92 -13.41 8.86 -9.36
CA GLU A 92 -14.86 8.81 -9.61
C GLU A 92 -15.66 8.46 -8.35
N PHE A 93 -15.10 7.59 -7.50
CA PHE A 93 -15.71 7.19 -6.24
C PHE A 93 -15.38 8.12 -5.06
N GLY A 94 -14.56 9.16 -5.29
CA GLY A 94 -14.24 10.16 -4.26
C GLY A 94 -13.38 9.61 -3.11
N TRP A 95 -12.45 8.70 -3.41
CA TRP A 95 -11.49 8.23 -2.41
C TRP A 95 -10.56 9.36 -1.93
N PRO A 96 -10.15 9.41 -0.65
CA PRO A 96 -10.43 8.45 0.43
C PRO A 96 -11.77 8.66 1.17
N GLU A 97 -12.51 9.73 0.88
CA GLU A 97 -13.76 10.09 1.58
C GLU A 97 -15.01 9.34 1.08
N ALA A 98 -14.84 8.25 0.32
CA ALA A 98 -15.95 7.52 -0.27
C ALA A 98 -16.94 7.00 0.79
N ASP A 99 -18.20 7.45 0.72
CA ASP A 99 -19.28 7.06 1.64
C ASP A 99 -19.60 5.54 1.58
N ASP A 100 -19.34 4.89 0.44
CA ASP A 100 -19.55 3.45 0.24
C ASP A 100 -18.24 2.75 -0.13
N SER A 101 -17.51 2.35 0.91
CA SER A 101 -16.22 1.65 0.79
C SER A 101 -16.33 0.29 0.08
N ARG A 102 -17.52 -0.34 0.06
CA ARG A 102 -17.71 -1.65 -0.58
C ARG A 102 -17.84 -1.52 -2.09
N LEU A 103 -18.62 -0.54 -2.57
CA LEU A 103 -18.74 -0.29 -4.00
C LEU A 103 -17.40 0.14 -4.61
N LEU A 104 -16.66 1.03 -3.93
CA LEU A 104 -15.31 1.39 -4.35
C LEU A 104 -14.41 0.16 -4.45
N ARG A 105 -14.42 -0.70 -3.41
CA ARG A 105 -13.59 -1.91 -3.41
C ARG A 105 -13.93 -2.84 -4.59
N TYR A 106 -15.20 -3.06 -4.89
CA TYR A 106 -15.58 -3.86 -6.06
C TYR A 106 -15.17 -3.24 -7.41
N ALA A 107 -15.25 -1.91 -7.53
CA ALA A 107 -14.81 -1.22 -8.73
C ALA A 107 -13.28 -1.34 -8.91
N VAL A 108 -12.53 -1.22 -7.82
CA VAL A 108 -11.08 -1.41 -7.80
C VAL A 108 -10.69 -2.85 -8.10
N ILE A 109 -11.38 -3.84 -7.55
CA ILE A 109 -11.16 -5.26 -7.89
C ILE A 109 -11.29 -5.47 -9.40
N THR A 110 -12.33 -4.90 -10.02
CA THR A 110 -12.52 -4.98 -11.48
C THR A 110 -11.33 -4.36 -12.23
N ALA A 111 -10.91 -3.16 -11.84
CA ALA A 111 -9.78 -2.48 -12.48
C ALA A 111 -8.45 -3.23 -12.32
N ILE A 112 -8.22 -3.87 -11.17
CA ILE A 112 -7.05 -4.72 -10.93
C ILE A 112 -7.11 -5.98 -11.81
N ASP A 113 -8.28 -6.62 -11.90
CA ASP A 113 -8.46 -7.81 -12.75
C ASP A 113 -8.15 -7.49 -14.21
N ASP A 114 -8.68 -6.36 -14.73
CA ASP A 114 -8.40 -5.87 -16.08
C ASP A 114 -6.89 -5.64 -16.28
N TYR A 115 -6.22 -4.96 -15.35
CA TYR A 115 -4.77 -4.75 -15.39
C TYR A 115 -3.99 -6.08 -15.44
N LEU A 116 -4.34 -7.03 -14.59
CA LEU A 116 -3.66 -8.33 -14.50
C LEU A 116 -3.90 -9.20 -15.74
N LEU A 117 -5.07 -9.09 -16.37
CA LEU A 117 -5.40 -9.78 -17.63
C LEU A 117 -4.67 -9.16 -18.82
N GLU A 118 -4.59 -7.83 -18.89
CA GLU A 118 -3.85 -7.12 -19.94
C GLU A 118 -2.33 -7.37 -19.83
N GLY A 119 -1.78 -7.34 -18.61
CA GLY A 119 -0.37 -7.67 -18.33
C GLY A 119 -0.01 -9.15 -18.54
N GLY A 120 -1.00 -10.05 -18.57
CA GLY A 120 -0.81 -11.49 -18.82
C GLY A 120 -0.47 -11.85 -20.27
N GLY A 121 -0.61 -10.91 -21.22
CA GLY A 121 -0.28 -11.11 -22.64
C GLY A 121 1.18 -10.81 -23.01
N ASP A 122 1.82 -9.90 -22.27
CA ASP A 122 3.15 -9.36 -22.58
C ASP A 122 4.23 -9.76 -21.55
N GLY A 123 4.24 -11.04 -21.17
CA GLY A 123 5.46 -11.74 -20.75
C GLY A 123 5.85 -11.66 -19.28
N LEU A 124 5.53 -12.73 -18.56
CA LEU A 124 6.56 -13.52 -17.86
C LEU A 124 7.16 -14.53 -18.84
#